data_AF-A0A519ZY02-F1
#
_entry.id   AF-A0A519ZY02-F1
#
_cell.length_a   1.000
_cell.length_b   1.000
_cell.length_c   1.000
_cell.angle_alpha   90.00
_cell.angle_beta   90.00
_cell.angle_gamma   90.00
#
_symmetry.space_group_name_H-M   'P 1'
#
loop_
_entity.id
_entity.type
_entity.pdbx_description
1 polymer ?
#
loop_
_entity_poly.entity_id
_entity_poly.type
_entity_poly.pdbx_seq_one_letter_code
_entity_poly.pdbx_strand_id
1 'polypeptide(L)'
;MIDPKKVFLGGFSQGGIMSYSVGLTFPQKFAGIFILSSRLLPEVKPLVKPKEELQNLEIFIAHGKNDSVLPIQYAADALAFLR
;
A
#
# COMPACT_ATOMS: atom_id res chain seq x y z
N MET A 1 -23.27 -6.73 -10.24
CA MET A 1 -22.56 -6.23 -9.04
C MET A 1 -21.08 -6.60 -9.16
N ILE A 2 -20.17 -5.81 -8.59
CA ILE A 2 -18.72 -6.07 -8.61
C ILE A 2 -18.36 -6.94 -7.41
N ASP A 3 -17.57 -8.00 -7.62
CA ASP A 3 -17.05 -8.87 -6.55
C ASP A 3 -15.86 -8.19 -5.85
N PRO A 4 -15.95 -7.84 -4.56
CA PRO A 4 -14.85 -7.21 -3.82
C PRO A 4 -13.56 -8.04 -3.82
N LYS A 5 -13.66 -9.37 -3.94
CA LYS A 5 -12.50 -10.28 -4.03
C LYS A 5 -11.78 -10.21 -5.37
N LYS A 6 -12.23 -9.37 -6.30
CA LYS A 6 -11.59 -9.09 -7.60
C LYS A 6 -11.30 -7.60 -7.81
N VAL A 7 -11.44 -6.79 -6.76
CA VAL A 7 -11.14 -5.36 -6.83
C VAL A 7 -9.74 -5.11 -6.32
N PHE A 8 -8.94 -4.37 -7.09
CA PHE A 8 -7.63 -3.90 -6.70
C PHE A 8 -7.63 -2.38 -6.62
N LEU A 9 -6.96 -1.84 -5.61
CA LEU A 9 -6.74 -0.40 -5.46
C LEU A 9 -5.28 -0.08 -5.64
N GLY A 10 -4.94 0.92 -6.44
CA GLY A 10 -3.55 1.32 -6.52
C GLY A 10 -3.35 2.68 -7.13
N GLY A 11 -2.11 3.14 -7.04
CA GLY A 11 -1.77 4.47 -7.52
C GLY A 11 -0.28 4.76 -7.54
N PHE A 12 0.03 5.84 -8.26
CA PHE A 12 1.37 6.38 -8.43
C PHE A 12 1.57 7.62 -7.56
N SER A 13 2.75 7.80 -6.99
CA SER A 13 3.10 8.98 -6.18
C SER A 13 2.06 9.25 -5.09
N GLN A 14 1.35 10.38 -5.11
CA GLN A 14 0.28 10.66 -4.14
C GLN A 14 -0.87 9.62 -4.19
N GLY A 15 -1.19 9.06 -5.36
CA GLY A 15 -2.17 7.98 -5.46
C GLY A 15 -1.74 6.71 -4.72
N GLY A 16 -0.43 6.44 -4.65
CA GLY A 16 0.11 5.34 -3.83
C GLY A 16 -0.02 5.61 -2.34
N ILE A 17 0.16 6.87 -1.89
CA ILE A 17 -0.06 7.28 -0.50
C ILE A 17 -1.52 7.01 -0.12
N MET A 18 -2.46 7.39 -0.98
CA MET A 18 -3.88 7.16 -0.77
C MET A 18 -4.22 5.67 -0.79
N SER A 19 -3.60 4.90 -1.69
CA SER A 19 -3.81 3.45 -1.79
C SER A 19 -3.31 2.70 -0.56
N TYR A 20 -2.17 3.10 0.01
CA TYR A 20 -1.73 2.62 1.32
C TYR A 20 -2.74 2.97 2.41
N SER A 21 -3.12 4.24 2.50
CA SER A 21 -4.02 4.73 3.54
C SER A 21 -5.33 3.96 3.56
N VAL A 22 -5.98 3.81 2.41
CA VAL A 22 -7.28 3.13 2.30
C VAL A 22 -7.14 1.61 2.36
N GLY A 23 -6.16 1.03 1.66
CA GLY A 23 -5.97 -0.42 1.60
C GLY A 23 -5.61 -1.02 2.96
N LEU A 24 -4.74 -0.36 3.72
CA LEU A 24 -4.29 -0.86 5.03
C LEU A 24 -5.27 -0.59 6.17
N THR A 25 -6.21 0.34 5.99
CA THR A 25 -7.26 0.64 7.00
C THR A 25 -8.57 -0.08 6.72
N PHE A 26 -8.85 -0.44 5.46
CA PHE A 26 -10.03 -1.19 5.02
C PHE A 26 -9.68 -2.40 4.14
N PRO A 27 -8.84 -3.34 4.62
CA PRO A 27 -8.30 -4.44 3.82
C PRO A 27 -9.37 -5.36 3.21
N GLN A 28 -10.51 -5.52 3.87
CA GLN A 28 -11.64 -6.34 3.42
C GLN A 28 -12.36 -5.81 2.16
N LYS A 29 -12.04 -4.59 1.71
CA LYS A 29 -12.67 -3.98 0.52
C LYS A 29 -11.98 -4.36 -0.78
N PHE A 30 -10.77 -4.90 -0.73
CA PHE A 30 -9.92 -5.14 -1.90
C PHE A 30 -9.30 -6.54 -1.83
N ALA A 31 -9.09 -7.15 -2.99
CA ALA A 31 -8.24 -8.33 -3.13
C ALA A 31 -6.76 -7.99 -2.93
N GLY A 32 -6.38 -6.76 -3.26
CA GLY A 32 -5.02 -6.28 -3.07
C GLY A 32 -4.85 -4.81 -3.38
N ILE A 33 -3.67 -4.29 -3.02
CA ILE A 33 -3.22 -2.96 -3.41
C ILE A 33 -1.91 -2.98 -4.19
N PHE A 34 -1.74 -2.02 -5.08
CA PHE A 34 -0.47 -1.80 -5.77
C PHE A 34 0.01 -0.35 -5.64
N ILE A 35 1.30 -0.21 -5.37
CA ILE A 35 1.93 1.06 -5.02
C ILE A 35 3.09 1.31 -5.96
N LEU A 36 3.05 2.44 -6.67
CA LEU A 36 4.06 2.80 -7.67
C LEU A 36 4.75 4.11 -7.29
N SER A 37 6.07 4.09 -7.09
CA SER A 37 6.90 5.28 -6.77
C SER A 37 6.27 6.16 -5.69
N SER A 38 6.09 5.62 -4.49
CA SER A 38 5.32 6.26 -3.42
C SER A 38 5.92 5.96 -2.05
N ARG A 39 5.23 6.38 -0.98
CA ARG A 39 5.66 6.19 0.41
C ARG A 39 4.49 5.86 1.33
N LEU A 40 4.75 5.05 2.34
CA LEU A 40 3.82 4.86 3.45
C LEU A 40 4.04 6.00 4.45
N LEU A 41 3.00 6.80 4.70
CA LEU A 41 3.06 7.91 5.65
C LEU A 41 3.11 7.40 7.10
N PRO A 42 3.99 7.96 7.96
CA PRO A 42 4.03 7.62 9.39
C PRO A 42 2.68 7.75 10.09
N GLU A 43 1.87 8.73 9.70
CA GLU A 43 0.55 9.02 10.24
C GLU A 43 -0.47 7.92 9.92
N VAL A 44 -0.24 7.14 8.87
CA VAL A 44 -1.09 5.98 8.53
C VAL A 44 -0.75 4.78 9.40
N LYS A 45 0.51 4.61 9.85
CA LYS A 45 0.97 3.42 10.58
C LYS A 45 0.11 3.06 11.80
N PRO A 46 -0.32 4.00 12.66
CA PRO A 46 -1.19 3.69 13.81
C PRO A 46 -2.61 3.27 13.42
N LEU A 47 -3.03 3.55 12.18
CA LEU A 47 -4.38 3.24 11.67
C LEU A 47 -4.41 1.89 10.93
N VAL A 48 -3.25 1.32 10.62
CA VAL A 48 -3.13 0.05 9.90
C VAL A 48 -3.77 -1.07 10.72
N LYS A 49 -4.54 -1.91 10.03
CA LYS A 49 -5.20 -3.05 10.66
C LYS A 49 -4.21 -4.10 11.16
N PRO A 50 -4.57 -4.87 12.21
CA PRO A 50 -3.76 -5.99 12.68
C PRO A 50 -3.45 -7.00 11.57
N LYS A 51 -2.36 -7.74 11.72
CA LYS A 51 -1.85 -8.68 10.72
C LYS A 51 -2.89 -9.73 10.32
N GLU A 52 -3.73 -10.15 11.25
CA GLU A 52 -4.82 -11.11 11.05
C GLU A 52 -5.88 -10.61 10.07
N GLU A 53 -6.14 -9.30 10.06
CA GLU A 53 -7.08 -8.66 9.13
C GLU A 53 -6.45 -8.38 7.76
N LEU A 54 -5.12 -8.27 7.69
CA LEU A 54 -4.36 -8.04 6.46
C LEU A 54 -4.02 -9.34 5.70
N GLN A 55 -4.21 -10.52 6.31
CA GLN A 55 -3.72 -11.80 5.77
C GLN A 55 -4.21 -12.15 4.35
N ASN A 56 -5.34 -11.57 3.92
CA ASN A 56 -5.94 -11.81 2.61
C ASN A 56 -5.72 -10.65 1.62
N LEU A 57 -5.02 -9.58 2.04
CA LEU A 57 -4.74 -8.43 1.20
C LEU A 57 -3.39 -8.61 0.52
N GLU A 58 -3.40 -8.78 -0.79
CA GLU A 58 -2.17 -8.81 -1.59
C GLU A 58 -1.57 -7.41 -1.70
N ILE A 59 -0.27 -7.24 -1.49
CA ILE A 59 0.40 -5.94 -1.56
C ILE A 59 1.56 -5.99 -2.54
N PHE A 60 1.49 -5.18 -3.58
CA PHE A 60 2.57 -4.97 -4.55
C PHE A 60 3.19 -3.58 -4.39
N ILE A 61 4.52 -3.50 -4.29
CA ILE A 61 5.27 -2.25 -4.18
C ILE A 61 6.34 -2.24 -5.26
N ALA A 62 6.31 -1.22 -6.12
CA ALA A 62 7.34 -0.95 -7.11
C ALA A 62 7.83 0.49 -7.03
N HIS A 63 9.13 0.68 -7.18
CA HIS A 63 9.77 1.99 -7.07
C HIS A 63 10.98 2.09 -7.98
N GLY A 64 11.19 3.25 -8.59
CA GLY A 64 12.38 3.51 -9.41
C GLY A 64 13.66 3.57 -8.56
N LYS A 65 14.70 2.84 -8.94
CA LYS A 65 16.01 2.89 -8.26
C LYS A 65 16.66 4.27 -8.31
N ASN A 66 16.40 5.03 -9.37
CA ASN A 66 16.96 6.36 -9.63
C ASN A 66 15.89 7.46 -9.54
N ASP A 67 14.83 7.23 -8.77
CA ASP A 67 13.79 8.24 -8.54
C ASP A 67 14.38 9.40 -7.72
N SER A 68 14.46 10.58 -8.34
CA SER A 68 15.04 11.79 -7.74
C SER A 68 14.05 12.58 -6.88
N VAL A 69 12.77 12.22 -6.90
CA VAL A 69 11.70 12.92 -6.17
C VAL A 69 11.38 12.19 -4.87
N LEU A 70 11.19 10.87 -4.95
CA LEU A 70 10.96 10.01 -3.79
C LEU A 70 12.05 8.94 -3.75
N PRO A 71 12.96 8.97 -2.75
CA PRO A 71 13.99 7.95 -2.62
C PRO A 71 13.42 6.53 -2.54
N ILE A 72 14.10 5.57 -3.16
CA ILE A 72 13.74 4.14 -3.11
C ILE A 72 13.64 3.59 -1.67
N GLN A 73 14.29 4.24 -0.71
CA GLN A 73 14.21 3.89 0.71
C GLN A 73 12.76 3.85 1.21
N TYR A 74 11.87 4.69 0.68
CA TYR A 74 10.46 4.65 1.08
C TYR A 74 9.75 3.32 0.76
N ALA A 75 10.13 2.66 -0.34
CA ALA A 75 9.63 1.32 -0.65
C ALA A 75 10.23 0.26 0.28
N ALA A 76 11.52 0.38 0.61
CA ALA A 76 12.20 -0.52 1.55
C ALA A 76 11.60 -0.40 2.97
N ASP A 77 11.34 0.81 3.45
CA ASP A 77 10.73 1.08 4.75
C ASP A 77 9.30 0.54 4.84
N ALA A 78 8.52 0.71 3.76
CA ALA A 78 7.16 0.16 3.69
C ALA A 78 7.20 -1.38 3.72
N LEU A 79 8.10 -2.01 2.95
CA LEU A 79 8.27 -3.46 2.95
C LEU A 79 8.70 -4.00 4.33
N ALA A 80 9.61 -3.29 5.02
CA ALA A 80 10.04 -3.66 6.36
C ALA A 80 8.90 -3.55 7.38
N PHE A 81 8.03 -2.55 7.25
CA PHE A 81 6.88 -2.36 8.12
C PHE A 81 5.76 -3.39 7.89
N LEU A 82 5.58 -3.86 6.66
CA LEU A 82 4.45 -4.74 6.27
C LEU A 82 4.75 -6.25 6.38
N ARG A 83 5.97 -6.64 6.77
CA ARG A 83 6.37 -8.03 7.01
C ARG A 83 6.11 -8.44 8.45
#